data_AF-A0A2V7WP00-F1
#
_entry.id   AF-A0A2V7WP00-F1
#
_cell.length_a   1.000
_cell.length_b   1.000
_cell.length_c   1.000
_cell.angle_alpha   90.00
_cell.angle_beta   90.00
_cell.angle_gamma   90.00
#
_symmetry.space_group_name_H-M   'P 1'
#
loop_
_entity.id
_entity.type
_entity.pdbx_description
1 polymer ?
#
loop_
_entity_poly.entity_id
_entity_poly.type
_entity_poly.pdbx_seq_one_letter_code
_entity_poly.pdbx_strand_id
1 'polypeptide(L)' 'AERQHIVRVLKETRGKISGPHGAAIRLGLKRTTLQSKMQRLGITRADYMGKQQ' A
#
# COMPACT_ATOMS: atom_id res chain seq x y z
N ALA A 1 -1.72 -10.86 -9.98
CA ALA A 1 -0.48 -10.04 -9.95
C ALA A 1 -0.64 -8.73 -9.16
N GLU A 2 -1.76 -8.01 -9.27
CA GLU A 2 -1.91 -6.65 -8.71
C GLU A 2 -1.79 -6.55 -7.18
N ARG A 3 -2.37 -7.52 -6.45
CA ARG A 3 -2.25 -7.60 -4.98
C ARG A 3 -0.79 -7.67 -4.52
N GLN A 4 -0.01 -8.56 -5.13
CA GLN A 4 1.40 -8.75 -4.76
C GLN A 4 2.23 -7.50 -5.08
N HIS A 5 1.94 -6.84 -6.20
CA HIS A 5 2.63 -5.59 -6.56
C HIS A 5 2.35 -4.49 -5.53
N ILE A 6 1.08 -4.32 -5.13
CA ILE A 6 0.69 -3.34 -4.10
C ILE A 6 1.32 -3.68 -2.74
N VAL A 7 1.28 -4.95 -2.32
CA VAL A 7 1.88 -5.40 -1.04
C VAL A 7 3.39 -5.21 -1.04
N ARG A 8 4.08 -5.50 -2.15
CA ARG A 8 5.53 -5.28 -2.28
C ARG A 8 5.87 -3.80 -2.11
N VAL A 9 5.18 -2.92 -2.82
CA VAL A 9 5.41 -1.47 -2.71
C VAL A 9 5.07 -0.98 -1.30
N LEU A 10 3.97 -1.44 -0.70
CA LEU A 10 3.59 -1.08 0.69
C LEU A 10 4.62 -1.55 1.72
N LYS A 11 5.23 -2.72 1.53
CA LYS A 11 6.35 -3.20 2.37
C LYS A 11 7.58 -2.32 2.19
N GLU A 12 7.93 -1.98 0.95
CA GLU A 12 9.08 -1.10 0.69
C GLU A 12 8.87 0.32 1.22
N THR A 13 7.63 0.83 1.26
CA THR A 13 7.32 2.14 1.86
C THR A 13 7.08 2.06 3.38
N ARG A 14 7.33 0.91 4.01
CA ARG A 14 7.10 0.66 5.45
C ARG A 14 5.68 1.01 5.91
N GLY A 15 4.70 0.80 5.02
CA GLY A 15 3.30 1.10 5.29
C GLY A 15 2.90 2.56 5.18
N LYS A 16 3.74 3.43 4.59
CA LYS A 16 3.30 4.76 4.14
C LYS A 16 2.42 4.60 2.91
N ILE A 17 1.12 4.81 3.08
CA ILE A 17 0.16 5.00 1.97
C ILE A 17 0.20 6.46 1.50
N SER A 18 0.37 7.40 2.42
CA SER A 18 0.31 8.86 2.22
C SER A 18 1.69 9.53 2.34
N GLY A 19 1.84 10.67 1.65
CA GLY A 19 3.05 11.49 1.65
C GLY A 19 3.91 11.33 0.38
N PRO A 20 4.95 12.17 0.20
CA PRO A 20 5.79 12.20 -1.00
C PRO A 20 6.55 10.89 -1.26
N HIS A 21 6.75 10.06 -0.24
CA HIS A 21 7.33 8.71 -0.36
C HIS A 21 6.32 7.59 -0.09
N GLY A 22 5.03 7.86 -0.23
CA GLY A 22 3.97 6.88 -0.04
C GLY A 22 3.87 5.89 -1.19
N ALA A 23 3.27 4.72 -0.91
CA ALA A 23 3.02 3.68 -1.91
C ALA A 23 2.16 4.20 -3.07
N ALA A 24 1.25 5.15 -2.81
CA ALA A 24 0.45 5.81 -3.82
C ALA A 24 1.31 6.55 -4.86
N ILE A 25 2.30 7.33 -4.41
CA ILE A 25 3.23 8.06 -5.29
C ILE A 25 4.10 7.07 -6.07
N ARG A 26 4.65 6.05 -5.39
CA ARG A 26 5.48 5.02 -6.05
C ARG A 26 4.73 4.22 -7.11
N LEU A 27 3.43 4.00 -6.91
CA LEU A 27 2.55 3.36 -7.88
C LEU A 27 2.00 4.34 -8.94
N GLY A 28 2.27 5.65 -8.81
CA GLY A 28 1.66 6.68 -9.66
C GLY A 28 0.14 6.77 -9.52
N LEU A 29 -0.41 6.26 -8.42
CA LEU A 29 -1.86 6.19 -8.18
C LEU A 29 -2.30 7.27 -7.20
N LYS A 30 -3.51 7.78 -7.39
CA LYS A 30 -4.16 8.60 -6.36
C LYS A 30 -4.35 7.77 -5.08
N ARG A 31 -4.22 8.42 -3.92
CA ARG A 31 -4.46 7.77 -2.61
C ARG A 31 -5.79 7.04 -2.56
N THR A 32 -6.82 7.62 -3.20
CA THR A 32 -8.20 7.10 -3.24
C THR A 32 -8.28 5.85 -4.08
N THR A 33 -7.62 5.82 -5.25
CA THR A 33 -7.53 4.63 -6.10
C THR A 33 -6.78 3.50 -5.40
N LEU A 34 -5.68 3.81 -4.71
CA LEU A 34 -4.96 2.83 -3.92
C LEU A 34 -5.84 2.29 -2.79
N GLN A 35 -6.58 3.14 -2.07
CA GLN A 35 -7.55 2.70 -1.05
C GLN A 35 -8.64 1.79 -1.62
N SER A 36 -9.27 2.15 -2.74
CA SER A 36 -10.31 1.30 -3.35
C SER A 36 -9.75 -0.04 -3.82
N LYS A 37 -8.52 -0.07 -4.37
CA LYS A 37 -7.85 -1.32 -4.73
C LYS A 37 -7.50 -2.14 -3.49
N MET A 38 -7.01 -1.52 -2.42
CA MET A 38 -6.72 -2.20 -1.15
C MET A 38 -7.99 -2.82 -0.56
N GLN A 39 -9.11 -2.10 -0.55
CA GLN A 39 -10.40 -2.63 -0.10
C GLN A 39 -10.88 -3.78 -1.00
N ARG A 40 -10.84 -3.63 -2.33
CA ARG A 40 -11.21 -4.70 -3.28
C ARG A 40 -10.35 -5.95 -3.16
N LEU A 41 -9.06 -5.80 -2.85
CA LEU A 41 -8.10 -6.90 -2.76
C LEU A 41 -7.92 -7.42 -1.33
N GLY A 42 -8.65 -6.87 -0.35
CA GLY A 42 -8.54 -7.23 1.06
C GLY A 42 -7.14 -6.95 1.66
N ILE A 43 -6.42 -5.96 1.13
CA ILE A 43 -5.09 -5.58 1.62
C ILE A 43 -5.29 -4.65 2.81
N THR A 44 -5.01 -5.16 4.00
CA THR A 44 -5.10 -4.39 5.24
C THR A 44 -3.71 -3.98 5.72
N ARG A 45 -3.66 -3.03 6.66
CA ARG A 45 -2.40 -2.64 7.33
C ARG A 45 -1.64 -3.84 7.87
N ALA A 46 -2.32 -4.89 8.33
CA ALA A 46 -1.67 -6.10 8.81
C ALA A 46 -0.82 -6.84 7.75
N ASP A 47 -1.18 -6.73 6.46
CA ASP A 47 -0.49 -7.45 5.37
C ASP A 47 0.90 -6.85 5.05
N TYR A 48 1.09 -5.55 5.35
CA TYR A 48 2.33 -4.82 5.04
C TYR A 48 2.97 -4.10 6.23
N MET A 49 2.25 -3.92 7.33
CA MET A 49 2.68 -3.30 8.58
C MET A 49 2.64 -4.37 9.67
N GLY A 50 3.50 -5.40 9.52
CA GLY A 50 3.79 -6.32 10.62
C GLY A 50 4.40 -5.51 11.76
N LYS A 51 3.75 -5.57 12.93
CA LYS A 51 4.08 -4.90 14.21
C LYS A 51 5.47 -4.23 14.26
N GLN A 52 5.51 -2.90 14.31
CA GLN A 52 6.57 -2.23 15.05
C GLN A 52 6.26 -2.48 16.54
N GLN A 53 7.07 -3.30 17.19
CA GLN A 53 7.22 -3.32 18.63
C GLN A 53 8.55 -2.65 18.96
#